data_AF-A0A956W7F9-F1
#
_entry.id   AF-A0A956W7F9-F1
#
_cell.length_a   1.000
_cell.length_b   1.000
_cell.length_c   1.000
_cell.angle_alpha   90.00
_cell.angle_beta   90.00
_cell.angle_gamma   90.00
#
_symmetry.space_group_name_H-M   'P 1'
#
loop_
_entity.id
_entity.type
_entity.pdbx_description
1 polymer ?
#
loop_
_entity_poly.entity_id
_entity_poly.type
_entity_poly.pdbx_seq_one_letter_code
_entity_poly.pdbx_strand_id
1 'polypeptide(L)'
;MRHPVTILHASDLHLHWAYLEQSLWSLRALAAAADRAGAEAILMAGDIFDTTEQPDEFVDHVAAVIRDVGVPVVMIPGNHDIRYSARERDALGDLGLAIGPRHRLIAHADGESVALAGGAIHLWGRGMPEHSPRNDPLHGITAAGRDDAWSVAIAHGELTTGESSMRSSPIVLERHREALRDVHYVALGHHDNSHVTRFEETLVCYSGSASPVLGTTEYAVVRFEEPTGASVDVRLLTEVLPLPA
;
A
#
# COMPACT_ATOMS: atom_id res chain seq x y z
N MET A 1 -10.04 -7.74 -24.19
CA MET A 1 -8.60 -7.72 -23.88
C MET A 1 -8.37 -6.54 -22.98
N ARG A 2 -7.83 -6.77 -21.79
CA ARG A 2 -7.53 -5.71 -20.83
C ARG A 2 -6.41 -4.81 -21.35
N HIS A 3 -6.45 -3.53 -20.98
CA HIS A 3 -5.36 -2.61 -21.27
C HIS A 3 -4.12 -2.99 -20.45
N PRO A 4 -2.91 -3.04 -21.04
CA PRO A 4 -1.69 -3.17 -20.27
C PRO A 4 -1.51 -1.97 -19.34
N VAL A 5 -1.18 -2.21 -18.07
CA VAL A 5 -1.07 -1.16 -17.05
C VAL A 5 0.09 -1.45 -16.13
N THR A 6 0.78 -0.40 -15.70
CA THR A 6 1.83 -0.48 -14.68
C THR A 6 1.38 0.26 -13.44
N ILE A 7 1.61 -0.31 -12.26
CA ILE A 7 1.44 0.37 -10.98
C ILE A 7 2.74 0.27 -10.17
N LEU A 8 2.93 1.23 -9.27
CA LEU A 8 3.94 1.17 -8.24
C LEU A 8 3.29 0.69 -6.94
N HIS A 9 3.91 -0.27 -6.25
CA HIS A 9 3.48 -0.74 -4.93
C HIS A 9 4.62 -0.52 -3.94
N ALA A 10 4.34 0.26 -2.89
CA ALA A 10 5.24 0.48 -1.77
C ALA A 10 4.48 0.28 -0.46
N SER A 11 5.20 0.15 0.65
CA SER A 11 4.62 -0.01 1.97
C SER A 11 5.64 0.36 3.03
N ASP A 12 5.19 0.48 4.28
CA ASP A 12 6.04 0.61 5.46
C ASP A 12 7.03 1.77 5.28
N LEU A 13 6.48 2.96 4.97
CA LEU A 13 7.26 4.16 4.71
C LEU A 13 7.85 4.73 6.01
N HIS A 14 7.16 4.52 7.15
CA HIS A 14 7.56 4.98 8.48
C HIS A 14 8.01 6.45 8.47
N LEU A 15 7.21 7.31 7.83
CA LEU A 15 7.49 8.74 7.78
C LEU A 15 7.44 9.30 9.20
N HIS A 16 8.42 10.13 9.56
CA HIS A 16 8.51 10.68 10.90
C HIS A 16 9.14 12.08 10.89
N TRP A 17 8.56 13.01 11.65
CA TRP A 17 9.03 14.40 11.72
C TRP A 17 10.51 14.55 12.08
N ALA A 18 11.03 13.71 12.99
CA ALA A 18 12.45 13.72 13.36
C ALA A 18 13.40 13.46 12.18
N TYR A 19 12.89 12.85 11.10
CA TYR A 19 13.60 12.56 9.85
C TYR A 19 12.88 13.23 8.67
N LEU A 20 12.50 14.50 8.85
CA LEU A 20 11.71 15.29 7.88
C LEU A 20 12.25 15.16 6.45
N GLU A 21 13.53 15.47 6.24
CA GLU A 21 14.13 15.47 4.90
C GLU A 21 14.14 14.07 4.26
N GLN A 22 14.45 13.03 5.04
CA GLN A 22 14.46 11.64 4.57
C GLN A 22 13.05 11.14 4.25
N SER A 23 12.07 11.50 5.08
CA SER A 23 10.66 11.18 4.89
C SER A 23 10.11 11.83 3.62
N LEU A 24 10.38 13.12 3.41
CA LEU A 24 9.95 13.80 2.19
C LEU A 24 10.74 13.33 0.96
N TRP A 25 12.02 12.99 1.12
CA TRP A 25 12.83 12.40 0.06
C TRP A 25 12.25 11.06 -0.42
N SER A 26 11.88 10.15 0.50
CA SER A 26 11.39 8.81 0.10
C SER A 26 10.11 8.91 -0.72
N LEU A 27 9.17 9.77 -0.32
CA LEU A 27 7.95 10.08 -1.08
C LEU A 27 8.25 10.63 -2.48
N ARG A 28 9.17 11.61 -2.59
CA ARG A 28 9.58 12.17 -3.88
C ARG A 28 10.28 11.13 -4.75
N ALA A 29 11.09 10.26 -4.14
CA ALA A 29 11.79 9.19 -4.83
C ALA A 29 10.81 8.14 -5.38
N LEU A 30 9.76 7.79 -4.63
CA LEU A 30 8.65 6.94 -5.10
C LEU A 30 7.88 7.60 -6.25
N ALA A 31 7.59 8.89 -6.15
CA ALA A 31 6.93 9.63 -7.23
C ALA A 31 7.78 9.63 -8.52
N ALA A 32 9.08 9.88 -8.40
CA ALA A 32 10.01 9.82 -9.53
C ALA A 32 10.18 8.39 -10.07
N ALA A 33 10.11 7.36 -9.20
CA ALA A 33 10.13 5.97 -9.63
C ALA A 33 8.88 5.59 -10.42
N ALA A 34 7.71 6.09 -10.01
CA ALA A 34 6.46 5.91 -10.73
C ALA A 34 6.52 6.52 -12.13
N ASP A 35 7.02 7.75 -12.26
CA ASP A 35 7.22 8.43 -13.55
C ASP A 35 8.18 7.62 -14.46
N ARG A 36 9.35 7.23 -13.95
CA ARG A 36 10.33 6.42 -14.70
C ARG A 36 9.78 5.06 -15.15
N ALA A 37 8.90 4.46 -14.35
CA ALA A 37 8.29 3.17 -14.66
C ALA A 37 7.11 3.29 -15.63
N GLY A 38 6.61 4.50 -15.90
CA GLY A 38 5.34 4.71 -16.60
C GLY A 38 4.16 4.17 -15.79
N ALA A 39 4.23 4.23 -14.45
CA ALA A 39 3.16 3.77 -13.59
C ALA A 39 1.96 4.72 -13.65
N GLU A 40 0.77 4.17 -13.65
CA GLU A 40 -0.50 4.91 -13.73
C GLU A 40 -1.15 5.11 -12.36
N ALA A 41 -0.62 4.47 -11.32
CA ALA A 41 -1.00 4.66 -9.93
C ALA A 41 0.14 4.23 -8.98
N ILE A 42 0.10 4.76 -7.75
CA ILE A 42 0.94 4.33 -6.63
C ILE A 42 0.03 3.78 -5.53
N LEU A 43 0.34 2.56 -5.07
CA LEU A 43 -0.29 1.91 -3.93
C LEU A 43 0.66 1.97 -2.74
N MET A 44 0.18 2.47 -1.60
CA MET A 44 0.90 2.47 -0.32
C MET A 44 0.16 1.56 0.67
N ALA A 45 0.72 0.37 0.91
CA ALA A 45 0.05 -0.71 1.63
C ALA A 45 0.18 -0.63 3.16
N GLY A 46 0.09 0.57 3.73
CA GLY A 46 0.11 0.80 5.18
C GLY A 46 1.46 1.21 5.75
N ASP A 47 1.42 1.54 7.04
CA ASP A 47 2.51 2.12 7.83
C ASP A 47 3.12 3.34 7.13
N ILE A 48 2.23 4.29 6.81
CA ILE A 48 2.59 5.57 6.19
C ILE A 48 3.41 6.38 7.18
N PHE A 49 2.92 6.56 8.40
CA PHE A 49 3.64 7.19 9.49
C PHE A 49 4.24 6.14 10.42
N ASP A 50 5.39 6.48 11.02
CA ASP A 50 6.01 5.62 12.03
C ASP A 50 5.24 5.64 13.37
N THR A 51 4.49 6.71 13.62
CA THR A 51 3.57 6.81 14.75
C THR A 51 2.39 7.71 14.40
N THR A 52 1.26 7.54 15.08
CA THR A 52 0.08 8.42 14.97
C THR A 52 0.34 9.87 15.41
N GLU A 53 1.33 10.08 16.28
CA GLU A 53 1.64 11.38 16.90
C GLU A 53 2.62 12.18 16.03
N GLN A 54 2.11 12.73 14.93
CA GLN A 54 2.86 13.64 14.04
C GLN A 54 2.40 15.09 14.19
N PRO A 55 3.30 16.10 14.14
CA PRO A 55 2.90 17.51 14.11
C PRO A 55 2.08 17.87 12.86
N ASP A 56 1.14 18.81 12.98
CA ASP A 56 0.31 19.29 11.85
C ASP A 56 1.18 19.77 10.67
N GLU A 57 2.25 20.53 10.97
CA GLU A 57 3.20 21.02 9.96
C GLU A 57 3.84 19.88 9.16
N PHE A 58 4.13 18.74 9.82
CA PHE A 58 4.69 17.58 9.12
C PHE A 58 3.67 16.94 8.19
N VAL A 59 2.42 16.78 8.66
CA VAL A 59 1.33 16.26 7.84
C VAL A 59 1.09 17.16 6.62
N ASP A 60 1.14 18.48 6.79
CA ASP A 60 1.01 19.45 5.70
C ASP A 60 2.13 19.31 4.66
N HIS A 61 3.37 19.09 5.08
CA HIS A 61 4.50 18.83 4.19
C HIS A 61 4.33 17.51 3.41
N VAL A 62 3.92 16.44 4.08
CA VAL A 62 3.65 15.14 3.45
C VAL A 62 2.51 15.27 2.44
N ALA A 63 1.41 15.92 2.82
CA ALA A 63 0.28 16.19 1.95
C ALA A 63 0.68 17.01 0.71
N ALA A 64 1.56 18.00 0.87
CA ALA A 64 2.07 18.79 -0.25
C ALA A 64 2.84 17.93 -1.26
N VAL A 65 3.72 17.03 -0.79
CA VAL A 65 4.45 16.13 -1.68
C VAL A 65 3.48 15.18 -2.41
N ILE A 66 2.49 14.62 -1.71
CA ILE A 66 1.51 13.71 -2.33
C ILE A 66 0.65 14.44 -3.38
N ARG A 67 0.20 15.67 -3.10
CA ARG A 67 -0.60 16.48 -4.04
C ARG A 67 0.12 16.75 -5.36
N ASP A 68 1.45 16.85 -5.32
CA ASP A 68 2.27 17.10 -6.51
C ASP A 68 2.52 15.84 -7.37
N VAL A 69 2.13 14.65 -6.87
CA VAL A 69 2.28 13.40 -7.63
C VAL A 69 1.30 13.39 -8.83
N GLY A 70 1.84 13.17 -10.03
CA GLY A 70 1.08 13.23 -11.29
C GLY A 70 0.02 12.14 -11.46
N VAL A 71 0.12 11.05 -10.70
CA VAL A 71 -0.77 9.88 -10.75
C VAL A 71 -1.50 9.66 -9.43
N PRO A 72 -2.67 9.00 -9.42
CA PRO A 72 -3.37 8.64 -8.20
C PRO A 72 -2.47 7.89 -7.21
N VAL A 73 -2.49 8.35 -5.96
CA VAL A 73 -1.88 7.65 -4.82
C VAL A 73 -3.02 7.10 -3.98
N VAL A 74 -3.04 5.79 -3.77
CA VAL A 74 -4.00 5.12 -2.89
C VAL A 74 -3.27 4.56 -1.68
N MET A 75 -3.76 4.91 -0.49
CA MET A 75 -3.17 4.51 0.79
C MET A 75 -4.21 3.77 1.63
N ILE A 76 -3.75 2.79 2.40
CA ILE A 76 -4.51 2.17 3.48
C ILE A 76 -3.77 2.37 4.81
N PRO A 77 -4.45 2.35 5.97
CA PRO A 77 -3.76 2.32 7.27
C PRO A 77 -3.08 0.97 7.53
N GLY A 78 -1.85 1.01 8.06
CA GLY A 78 -1.18 -0.11 8.74
C GLY A 78 -1.34 -0.05 10.26
N ASN A 79 -0.52 -0.79 11.03
CA ASN A 79 -0.62 -0.81 12.49
C ASN A 79 0.01 0.41 13.21
N HIS A 80 0.93 1.12 12.56
CA HIS A 80 1.51 2.36 13.09
C HIS A 80 0.61 3.58 12.84
N ASP A 81 -0.29 3.47 11.86
CA ASP A 81 -1.17 4.55 11.45
C ASP A 81 -2.46 4.67 12.28
N ILE A 82 -2.80 3.64 13.07
CA ILE A 82 -4.09 3.58 13.78
C ILE A 82 -4.01 4.09 15.22
N ARG A 83 -5.09 4.73 15.65
CA ARG A 83 -5.25 5.16 17.05
C ARG A 83 -5.61 3.97 17.94
N TYR A 84 -4.90 3.83 19.05
CA TYR A 84 -5.20 2.89 20.14
C TYR A 84 -6.11 3.50 21.20
N SER A 85 -6.28 4.82 21.19
CA SER A 85 -7.19 5.54 22.06
C SER A 85 -7.79 6.76 21.37
N ALA A 86 -8.98 7.19 21.80
CA ALA A 86 -9.63 8.39 21.26
C ALA A 86 -8.91 9.71 21.56
N ARG A 87 -7.81 9.66 22.34
CA ARG A 87 -6.98 10.82 22.68
C ARG A 87 -5.80 11.01 21.74
N GLU A 88 -5.41 9.94 21.03
CA GLU A 88 -4.32 10.00 20.07
C GLU A 88 -4.71 10.82 18.85
N ARG A 89 -3.73 11.51 18.29
CA ARG A 89 -3.90 12.26 17.05
C ARG A 89 -4.21 11.32 15.88
N ASP A 90 -4.97 11.82 14.91
CA ASP A 90 -5.34 11.10 13.69
C ASP A 90 -4.53 11.62 12.50
N ALA A 91 -3.21 11.49 12.55
CA ALA A 91 -2.34 12.05 11.53
C ALA A 91 -2.66 11.54 10.12
N LEU A 92 -2.99 10.24 9.99
CA LEU A 92 -3.36 9.66 8.71
C LEU A 92 -4.73 10.16 8.25
N GLY A 93 -5.72 10.29 9.14
CA GLY A 93 -7.01 10.88 8.82
C GLY A 93 -6.88 12.31 8.30
N ASP A 94 -6.11 13.15 9.01
CA ASP A 94 -5.82 14.53 8.61
C ASP A 94 -5.11 14.58 7.24
N LEU A 95 -4.12 13.69 7.03
CA LEU A 95 -3.45 13.54 5.74
C LEU A 95 -4.45 13.22 4.64
N GLY A 96 -5.35 12.26 4.89
CA GLY A 96 -6.40 11.85 3.95
C GLY A 96 -7.33 12.99 3.52
N LEU A 97 -7.57 13.97 4.40
CA LEU A 97 -8.34 15.18 4.08
C LEU A 97 -7.51 16.20 3.26
N ALA A 98 -6.19 16.23 3.45
CA ALA A 98 -5.30 17.23 2.87
C ALA A 98 -4.70 16.84 1.49
N ILE A 99 -4.72 15.56 1.11
CA ILE A 99 -4.06 15.04 -0.12
C ILE A 99 -4.79 15.42 -1.42
N GLY A 100 -6.01 15.95 -1.37
CA GLY A 100 -6.75 16.39 -2.55
C GLY A 100 -7.41 15.27 -3.37
N PRO A 101 -8.23 15.62 -4.37
CA PRO A 101 -9.23 14.71 -4.96
C PRO A 101 -8.68 13.64 -5.91
N ARG A 102 -7.42 13.76 -6.35
CA ARG A 102 -6.75 12.73 -7.18
C ARG A 102 -6.32 11.51 -6.36
N HIS A 103 -6.09 11.71 -5.07
CA HIS A 103 -5.52 10.72 -4.16
C HIS A 103 -6.61 10.21 -3.22
N ARG A 104 -6.38 9.03 -2.64
CA ARG A 104 -7.38 8.35 -1.83
C ARG A 104 -6.72 7.72 -0.62
N LEU A 105 -7.23 8.06 0.56
CA LEU A 105 -7.11 7.20 1.73
C LEU A 105 -8.34 6.29 1.76
N ILE A 106 -8.13 4.98 1.82
CA ILE A 106 -9.16 3.96 2.11
C ILE A 106 -9.01 3.59 3.58
N ALA A 107 -9.91 4.12 4.42
CA ALA A 107 -9.88 3.94 5.88
C ALA A 107 -11.19 3.34 6.42
N HIS A 108 -12.19 3.08 5.56
CA HIS A 108 -13.43 2.45 6.00
C HIS A 108 -13.17 1.02 6.49
N ALA A 109 -13.77 0.64 7.63
CA ALA A 109 -13.49 -0.64 8.29
C ALA A 109 -13.91 -1.87 7.46
N ASP A 110 -14.85 -1.70 6.54
CA ASP A 110 -15.33 -2.75 5.62
C ASP A 110 -14.55 -2.79 4.29
N GLY A 111 -13.58 -1.88 4.12
CA GLY A 111 -12.88 -1.68 2.85
C GLY A 111 -13.67 -0.87 1.83
N GLU A 112 -13.00 -0.50 0.74
CA GLU A 112 -13.57 0.29 -0.37
C GLU A 112 -12.99 -0.18 -1.71
N SER A 113 -13.76 0.01 -2.78
CA SER A 113 -13.32 -0.25 -4.15
C SER A 113 -13.12 1.04 -4.93
N VAL A 114 -12.03 1.11 -5.70
CA VAL A 114 -11.61 2.27 -6.47
C VAL A 114 -11.20 1.83 -7.86
N ALA A 115 -11.72 2.51 -8.89
CA ALA A 115 -11.23 2.37 -10.25
C ALA A 115 -10.01 3.28 -10.48
N LEU A 116 -8.92 2.72 -10.98
CA LEU A 116 -7.67 3.43 -11.28
C LEU A 116 -7.30 3.29 -12.76
N ALA A 117 -6.33 4.06 -13.24
CA ALA A 117 -5.81 3.97 -14.61
C ALA A 117 -6.93 4.02 -15.68
N GLY A 118 -7.84 4.99 -15.55
CA GLY A 118 -8.98 5.13 -16.47
C GLY A 118 -9.98 3.95 -16.46
N GLY A 119 -9.97 3.13 -15.41
CA GLY A 119 -10.80 1.93 -15.29
C GLY A 119 -10.07 0.62 -15.61
N ALA A 120 -8.80 0.66 -16.01
CA ALA A 120 -8.01 -0.54 -16.28
C ALA A 120 -7.70 -1.36 -15.02
N ILE A 121 -7.73 -0.74 -13.83
CA ILE A 121 -7.51 -1.40 -12.54
C ILE A 121 -8.78 -1.25 -11.69
N HIS A 122 -9.29 -2.38 -11.20
CA HIS A 122 -10.24 -2.43 -10.10
C HIS A 122 -9.47 -2.75 -8.82
N LEU A 123 -9.25 -1.73 -7.99
CA LEU A 123 -8.60 -1.88 -6.69
C LEU A 123 -9.67 -2.09 -5.62
N TRP A 124 -9.59 -3.18 -4.87
CA TRP A 124 -10.24 -3.30 -3.57
C TRP A 124 -9.20 -3.12 -2.47
N GLY A 125 -9.48 -2.30 -1.48
CA GLY A 125 -8.57 -2.03 -0.39
C GLY A 125 -9.24 -2.12 0.96
N ARG A 126 -8.52 -2.67 1.93
CA ARG A 126 -8.92 -2.64 3.33
C ARG A 126 -7.67 -2.53 4.19
N GLY A 127 -7.58 -1.43 4.93
CA GLY A 127 -6.51 -1.25 5.90
C GLY A 127 -6.79 -1.94 7.23
N MET A 128 -6.05 -1.53 8.25
CA MET A 128 -6.24 -2.01 9.62
C MET A 128 -7.25 -1.12 10.36
N PRO A 129 -8.44 -1.61 10.73
CA PRO A 129 -9.36 -0.89 11.61
C PRO A 129 -8.96 -1.00 13.10
N GLU A 130 -8.29 -2.08 13.48
CA GLU A 130 -7.82 -2.36 14.83
C GLU A 130 -6.60 -3.30 14.80
N HIS A 131 -5.64 -3.10 15.72
CA HIS A 131 -4.49 -3.99 15.86
C HIS A 131 -4.86 -5.23 16.67
N SER A 132 -5.51 -6.17 15.99
CA SER A 132 -6.17 -7.32 16.60
C SER A 132 -5.99 -8.56 15.73
N PRO A 133 -5.84 -9.76 16.31
CA PRO A 133 -5.84 -11.01 15.55
C PRO A 133 -7.20 -11.33 14.92
N ARG A 134 -8.27 -10.59 15.29
CA ARG A 134 -9.59 -10.68 14.67
C ARG A 134 -9.69 -9.88 13.38
N ASN A 135 -8.77 -8.94 13.15
CA ASN A 135 -8.75 -8.21 11.90
C ASN A 135 -8.36 -9.18 10.78
N ASP A 136 -9.23 -9.32 9.78
CA ASP A 136 -8.99 -10.11 8.58
C ASP A 136 -8.77 -9.15 7.41
N PRO A 137 -7.52 -8.82 7.03
CA PRO A 137 -7.23 -7.75 6.09
C PRO A 137 -7.84 -7.94 4.69
N LEU A 138 -8.23 -9.17 4.35
CA LEU A 138 -8.86 -9.53 3.08
C LEU A 138 -10.36 -9.78 3.20
N HIS A 139 -10.97 -9.47 4.33
CA HIS A 139 -12.42 -9.61 4.52
C HIS A 139 -13.21 -8.75 3.54
N GLY A 140 -14.10 -9.37 2.77
CA GLY A 140 -15.03 -8.65 1.89
C GLY A 140 -14.42 -8.23 0.55
N ILE A 141 -13.34 -8.89 0.09
CA ILE A 141 -12.78 -8.66 -1.25
C ILE A 141 -13.89 -8.61 -2.28
N THR A 142 -13.90 -7.52 -3.04
CA THR A 142 -14.67 -7.45 -4.29
C THR A 142 -13.67 -7.46 -5.44
N ALA A 143 -13.80 -8.43 -6.34
CA ALA A 143 -13.01 -8.48 -7.55
C ALA A 143 -13.82 -7.91 -8.71
N ALA A 144 -13.16 -7.20 -9.62
CA ALA A 144 -13.71 -7.10 -10.96
C ALA A 144 -13.73 -8.51 -11.55
N GLY A 145 -14.84 -8.89 -12.20
CA GLY A 145 -14.86 -10.11 -13.01
C GLY A 145 -13.75 -10.11 -14.07
N ARG A 146 -13.62 -11.20 -14.82
CA ARG A 146 -12.44 -11.41 -15.67
C ARG A 146 -12.43 -10.65 -17.01
N ASP A 147 -13.34 -9.71 -17.26
CA ASP A 147 -13.66 -9.35 -18.66
C ASP A 147 -13.18 -7.96 -19.14
N ASP A 148 -12.84 -7.01 -18.26
CA ASP A 148 -12.44 -5.65 -18.68
C ASP A 148 -11.38 -4.95 -17.83
N ALA A 149 -11.25 -5.26 -16.53
CA ALA A 149 -10.25 -4.65 -15.64
C ALA A 149 -9.34 -5.68 -14.95
N TRP A 150 -8.13 -5.25 -14.59
CA TRP A 150 -7.24 -5.98 -13.71
C TRP A 150 -7.71 -5.81 -12.26
N SER A 151 -8.16 -6.90 -11.65
CA SER A 151 -8.54 -6.93 -10.24
C SER A 151 -7.30 -6.99 -9.34
N VAL A 152 -7.20 -6.04 -8.42
CA VAL A 152 -6.09 -5.88 -7.46
C VAL A 152 -6.66 -5.73 -6.06
N ALA A 153 -6.04 -6.37 -5.07
CA ALA A 153 -6.32 -6.13 -3.66
C ALA A 153 -5.13 -5.42 -2.97
N ILE A 154 -5.40 -4.53 -2.02
CA ILE A 154 -4.38 -3.93 -1.14
C ILE A 154 -4.76 -4.15 0.32
N ALA A 155 -3.81 -4.66 1.11
CA ALA A 155 -4.01 -4.98 2.52
C ALA A 155 -2.71 -4.88 3.33
N HIS A 156 -2.84 -4.78 4.65
CA HIS A 156 -1.69 -4.72 5.57
C HIS A 156 -1.84 -5.77 6.66
N GLY A 157 -0.87 -6.69 6.79
CA GLY A 157 -0.92 -7.78 7.75
C GLY A 157 0.04 -8.92 7.44
N GLU A 158 0.03 -9.97 8.24
CA GLU A 158 0.98 -11.10 8.17
C GLU A 158 0.39 -12.31 7.44
N LEU A 159 1.00 -12.73 6.34
CA LEU A 159 0.68 -13.99 5.68
C LEU A 159 0.95 -15.17 6.62
N THR A 160 -0.04 -16.02 6.81
CA THR A 160 0.08 -17.19 7.68
C THR A 160 -0.60 -18.42 7.09
N THR A 161 -0.10 -19.59 7.45
CA THR A 161 -0.60 -20.90 6.99
C THR A 161 -1.59 -21.54 7.95
N GLY A 162 -1.88 -20.92 9.10
CA GLY A 162 -2.77 -21.48 10.12
C GLY A 162 -3.58 -20.44 10.89
N GLU A 163 -4.75 -20.85 11.40
CA GLU A 163 -5.68 -19.99 12.15
C GLU A 163 -5.16 -19.57 13.54
N SER A 164 -4.02 -20.11 14.00
CA SER A 164 -3.49 -19.92 15.36
C SER A 164 -2.43 -18.82 15.50
N SER A 165 -2.27 -17.97 14.49
CA SER A 165 -1.44 -16.78 14.61
C SER A 165 -1.96 -15.89 15.75
N MET A 166 -1.17 -15.73 16.82
CA MET A 166 -1.39 -14.70 17.85
C MET A 166 -0.98 -13.29 17.36
N ARG A 167 -0.42 -13.18 16.15
CA ARG A 167 -0.05 -11.90 15.54
C ARG A 167 -1.31 -11.18 15.07
N SER A 168 -1.31 -9.86 15.19
CA SER A 168 -2.40 -9.02 14.70
C SER A 168 -2.54 -9.13 13.17
N SER A 169 -3.76 -8.98 12.67
CA SER A 169 -4.04 -8.91 11.23
C SER A 169 -3.51 -10.10 10.40
N PRO A 170 -3.82 -11.36 10.77
CA PRO A 170 -3.39 -12.52 10.00
C PRO A 170 -4.09 -12.59 8.63
N ILE A 171 -3.33 -12.91 7.59
CA ILE A 171 -3.80 -13.12 6.23
C ILE A 171 -3.69 -14.62 5.91
N VAL A 172 -4.83 -15.30 5.95
CA VAL A 172 -4.95 -16.71 5.57
C VAL A 172 -5.60 -16.77 4.17
N LEU A 173 -4.77 -16.86 3.12
CA LEU A 173 -5.24 -16.84 1.72
C LEU A 173 -6.30 -17.91 1.43
N GLU A 174 -6.16 -19.07 2.07
CA GLU A 174 -7.09 -20.20 1.96
C GLU A 174 -8.54 -19.82 2.28
N ARG A 175 -8.77 -18.95 3.27
CA ARG A 175 -10.09 -18.47 3.68
C ARG A 175 -10.79 -17.70 2.56
N HIS A 176 -10.00 -17.06 1.69
CA HIS A 176 -10.46 -16.16 0.64
C HIS A 176 -10.30 -16.76 -0.76
N ARG A 177 -10.05 -18.08 -0.86
CA ARG A 177 -9.75 -18.74 -2.14
C ARG A 177 -10.73 -18.38 -3.24
N GLU A 178 -12.05 -18.43 -2.97
CA GLU A 178 -13.07 -18.15 -3.98
C GLU A 178 -12.93 -16.72 -4.53
N ALA A 179 -12.83 -15.72 -3.67
CA ALA A 179 -12.66 -14.33 -4.08
C ALA A 179 -11.31 -14.09 -4.80
N LEU A 180 -10.24 -14.75 -4.34
CA LEU A 180 -8.91 -14.59 -4.92
C LEU A 180 -8.77 -15.17 -6.33
N ARG A 181 -9.63 -16.13 -6.75
CA ARG A 181 -9.61 -16.67 -8.13
C ARG A 181 -9.74 -15.58 -9.21
N ASP A 182 -10.41 -14.49 -8.87
CA ASP A 182 -10.63 -13.36 -9.78
C ASP A 182 -9.70 -12.17 -9.48
N VAL A 183 -8.78 -12.30 -8.52
CA VAL A 183 -7.77 -11.28 -8.18
C VAL A 183 -6.44 -11.65 -8.84
N HIS A 184 -5.87 -10.70 -9.57
CA HIS A 184 -4.61 -10.89 -10.30
C HIS A 184 -3.40 -10.59 -9.42
N TYR A 185 -3.53 -9.60 -8.52
CA TYR A 185 -2.45 -9.15 -7.66
C TYR A 185 -2.96 -8.74 -6.27
N VAL A 186 -2.22 -9.12 -5.23
CA VAL A 186 -2.43 -8.67 -3.86
C VAL A 186 -1.17 -7.92 -3.39
N ALA A 187 -1.32 -6.61 -3.20
CA ALA A 187 -0.34 -5.71 -2.63
C ALA A 187 -0.41 -5.75 -1.10
N LEU A 188 0.64 -6.28 -0.46
CA LEU A 188 0.74 -6.40 0.99
C LEU A 188 1.80 -5.49 1.58
N GLY A 189 1.49 -4.92 2.75
CA GLY A 189 2.42 -4.29 3.69
C GLY A 189 2.51 -5.05 5.00
N HIS A 190 3.46 -4.67 5.88
CA HIS A 190 3.77 -5.19 7.24
C HIS A 190 5.18 -5.81 7.37
N HIS A 191 5.85 -6.09 6.26
CA HIS A 191 7.17 -6.71 6.27
C HIS A 191 8.21 -5.81 5.62
N ASP A 192 9.29 -5.56 6.36
CA ASP A 192 10.40 -4.71 5.92
C ASP A 192 11.13 -5.25 4.68
N ASN A 193 11.08 -6.57 4.47
CA ASN A 193 11.70 -7.25 3.34
C ASN A 193 10.64 -7.64 2.31
N SER A 194 10.95 -7.39 1.05
CA SER A 194 10.13 -7.85 -0.05
C SER A 194 10.02 -9.38 -0.09
N HIS A 195 8.83 -9.83 -0.45
CA HIS A 195 8.54 -11.24 -0.62
C HIS A 195 7.45 -11.41 -1.66
N VAL A 196 7.70 -12.23 -2.68
CA VAL A 196 6.73 -12.53 -3.73
C VAL A 196 6.40 -14.02 -3.69
N THR A 197 5.11 -14.33 -3.60
CA THR A 197 4.60 -15.68 -3.66
C THR A 197 3.40 -15.76 -4.61
N ARG A 198 3.03 -16.97 -4.98
CA ARG A 198 1.86 -17.21 -5.83
C ARG A 198 0.88 -18.11 -5.09
N PHE A 199 -0.39 -17.69 -5.07
CA PHE A 199 -1.48 -18.49 -4.56
C PHE A 199 -2.43 -18.81 -5.72
N GLU A 200 -2.38 -20.05 -6.20
CA GLU A 200 -3.03 -20.44 -7.46
C GLU A 200 -2.58 -19.51 -8.61
N GLU A 201 -3.49 -18.72 -9.19
CA GLU A 201 -3.19 -17.77 -10.27
C GLU A 201 -2.82 -16.37 -9.77
N THR A 202 -3.14 -16.06 -8.51
CA THR A 202 -2.94 -14.75 -7.89
C THR A 202 -1.50 -14.54 -7.46
N LEU A 203 -0.91 -13.43 -7.89
CA LEU A 203 0.39 -13.00 -7.41
C LEU A 203 0.23 -12.20 -6.11
N VAL A 204 0.95 -12.60 -5.05
CA VAL A 204 0.87 -11.95 -3.73
C VAL A 204 2.26 -11.43 -3.39
N CYS A 205 2.35 -10.17 -2.96
CA CYS A 205 3.64 -9.51 -2.81
C CYS A 205 3.64 -8.58 -1.60
N TYR A 206 4.63 -8.75 -0.74
CA TYR A 206 5.15 -7.70 0.12
C TYR A 206 6.17 -6.88 -0.67
N SER A 207 6.01 -5.56 -0.71
CA SER A 207 6.96 -4.69 -1.41
C SER A 207 8.30 -4.53 -0.69
N GLY A 208 8.34 -4.87 0.60
CA GLY A 208 9.37 -4.38 1.52
C GLY A 208 9.07 -2.96 1.99
N SER A 209 9.90 -2.46 2.91
CA SER A 209 9.78 -1.09 3.43
C SER A 209 10.45 -0.10 2.47
N ALA A 210 9.73 1.00 2.22
CA ALA A 210 10.25 2.16 1.50
C ALA A 210 10.81 3.23 2.46
N SER A 211 11.25 2.82 3.66
CA SER A 211 11.71 3.72 4.71
C SER A 211 13.25 3.83 4.80
N PRO A 212 13.84 4.98 4.43
CA PRO A 212 15.26 5.23 4.68
C PRO A 212 15.62 5.18 6.18
N VAL A 213 14.63 5.32 7.08
CA VAL A 213 14.80 5.23 8.53
C VAL A 213 14.99 3.78 8.99
N LEU A 214 14.25 2.84 8.38
CA LEU A 214 14.41 1.41 8.67
C LEU A 214 15.60 0.76 7.94
N GLY A 215 16.23 1.50 7.01
CA GLY A 215 17.40 1.03 6.26
C GLY A 215 17.07 0.14 5.06
N THR A 216 15.78 -0.07 4.78
CA THR A 216 15.27 -0.69 3.56
C THR A 216 14.57 0.35 2.70
N THR A 217 14.77 0.31 1.39
CA THR A 217 14.17 1.30 0.48
C THR A 217 13.58 0.61 -0.73
N GLU A 218 12.84 -0.45 -0.48
CA GLU A 218 12.25 -1.33 -1.49
C GLU A 218 10.88 -0.83 -1.96
N TYR A 219 10.59 -1.07 -3.23
CA TYR A 219 9.27 -0.93 -3.83
C TYR A 219 9.11 -1.93 -4.98
N ALA A 220 7.88 -2.28 -5.31
CA ALA A 220 7.55 -3.16 -6.41
C ALA A 220 7.03 -2.37 -7.62
N VAL A 221 7.57 -2.64 -8.80
CA VAL A 221 6.94 -2.27 -10.08
C VAL A 221 6.12 -3.46 -10.56
N VAL A 222 4.81 -3.26 -10.70
CA VAL A 222 3.88 -4.32 -11.06
C VAL A 222 3.32 -4.03 -12.44
N ARG A 223 3.49 -4.98 -13.36
CA ARG A 223 3.00 -4.87 -14.75
C ARG A 223 1.92 -5.90 -14.99
N PHE A 224 0.83 -5.45 -15.58
CA PHE A 224 -0.28 -6.29 -15.98
C PHE A 224 -0.41 -6.27 -17.49
N GLU A 225 -0.39 -7.43 -18.13
CA GLU A 225 -0.52 -7.55 -19.58
C GLU A 225 -1.13 -8.92 -19.94
N GLU A 226 -1.83 -9.00 -21.08
CA GLU A 226 -2.27 -10.30 -21.61
C GLU A 226 -1.18 -10.89 -22.52
N PRO A 227 -0.97 -12.22 -22.53
CA PRO A 227 -1.68 -13.24 -21.76
C PRO A 227 -1.03 -13.57 -20.40
N THR A 228 0.06 -12.90 -20.02
CA THR A 228 0.92 -13.28 -18.87
C THR A 228 0.30 -12.98 -17.50
N GLY A 229 -0.65 -12.04 -17.43
CA GLY A 229 -1.26 -11.60 -16.17
C GLY A 229 -0.41 -10.56 -15.45
N ALA A 230 -0.30 -10.69 -14.12
CA ALA A 230 0.52 -9.81 -13.31
C ALA A 230 1.97 -10.33 -13.19
N SER A 231 2.93 -9.42 -13.28
CA SER A 231 4.35 -9.64 -12.99
C SER A 231 4.88 -8.56 -12.06
N VAL A 232 5.86 -8.91 -11.21
CA VAL A 232 6.43 -8.03 -10.19
C VAL A 232 7.94 -7.97 -10.35
N ASP A 233 8.49 -6.77 -10.28
CA ASP A 233 9.91 -6.48 -10.24
C ASP A 233 10.19 -5.59 -9.02
N VAL A 234 10.81 -6.14 -7.97
CA VAL A 234 11.17 -5.39 -6.76
C VAL A 234 12.47 -4.63 -7.00
N ARG A 235 12.48 -3.36 -6.62
CA ARG A 235 13.57 -2.42 -6.84
C ARG A 235 13.88 -1.65 -5.58
N LEU A 236 15.07 -1.06 -5.55
CA LEU A 236 15.51 -0.15 -4.51
C LEU A 236 15.37 1.31 -4.98
N LEU A 237 15.02 2.20 -4.06
CA LEU A 237 15.20 3.64 -4.27
C LEU A 237 16.71 3.91 -4.30
N THR A 238 17.15 4.59 -5.35
CA THR A 238 18.56 4.96 -5.52
C THR A 238 18.83 6.32 -4.88
N GLU A 239 20.09 6.58 -4.51
CA GLU A 239 20.52 7.88 -3.95
C GLU A 239 19.86 8.22 -2.61
N VAL A 240 19.76 7.22 -1.72
CA VAL A 240 19.17 7.35 -0.38
C VAL A 240 19.84 8.47 0.41
N LEU A 241 19.04 9.40 0.91
CA LEU A 241 19.53 10.48 1.77
C LEU A 241 20.03 9.88 3.10
N PRO A 242 21.28 10.15 3.52
CA PRO A 242 21.82 9.59 4.75
C PRO A 242 21.03 10.11 5.97
N LEU A 243 20.93 9.27 7.00
CA LEU A 243 20.38 9.69 8.29
C LEU A 243 21.30 10.73 8.96
N PRO A 244 20.74 11.67 9.74
CA PRO A 244 21.54 12.58 10.55
C PRO A 244 22.37 11.79 11.57
N ALA A 245 23.56 12.31 11.87
CA ALA A 245 24.51 11.72 12.83
C ALA A 245 24.04 11.83 14.28
#